data_AF-L7EYN7-F1
#
_entry.id   AF-L7EYN7-F1
#
_cell.length_a   1.000
_cell.length_b   1.000
_cell.length_c   1.000
_cell.angle_alpha   90.00
_cell.angle_beta   90.00
_cell.angle_gamma   90.00
#
_symmetry.space_group_name_H-M   'P 1'
#
loop_
_entity.id
_entity.type
_entity.pdbx_description
1 polymer ?
#
loop_
_entity_poly.entity_id
_entity_poly.type
_entity_poly.pdbx_seq_one_letter_code
_entity_poly.pdbx_strand_id
1 'polypeptide(L)'
;MNAHGEEAPVTVTSDFVRSYVITGGRRLPTADDLSLHTLVTLAPDREVPLGASPEVRAIWELCGGGYLSVAEVAAHLSLPVGVARLLLTDLFEQGHLLRRAAPPRAQSVDRGIIEKVLHGLESLYG
;
A
#
# COMPACT_ATOMS: atom_id res chain seq x y z
N MET A 1 4.95 4.93 -53.21
CA MET A 1 3.66 5.22 -52.54
C MET A 1 3.64 4.47 -51.23
N ASN A 2 3.93 5.23 -50.17
CA ASN A 2 3.72 5.06 -48.73
C ASN A 2 3.46 3.67 -48.15
N ALA A 3 4.43 3.24 -47.35
CA ALA A 3 4.27 2.31 -46.24
C ALA A 3 3.35 2.93 -45.15
N HIS A 4 2.44 2.13 -44.61
CA HIS A 4 1.83 2.34 -43.30
C HIS A 4 1.74 0.98 -42.62
N GLY A 5 2.78 0.66 -41.84
CA GLY A 5 2.70 -0.37 -40.82
C GLY A 5 1.82 0.17 -39.70
N GLU A 6 0.75 -0.56 -39.40
CA GLU A 6 -0.20 -0.25 -38.34
C GLU A 6 0.49 -0.51 -36.99
N GLU A 7 1.04 0.53 -36.37
CA GLU A 7 1.55 0.44 -35.00
C GLU A 7 0.36 0.34 -34.03
N ALA A 8 0.17 -0.86 -33.47
CA ALA A 8 -0.77 -1.10 -32.39
C ALA A 8 -0.40 -0.23 -31.16
N PRO A 9 -1.39 0.28 -30.41
CA PRO A 9 -1.13 1.15 -29.27
C PRO A 9 -0.35 0.39 -28.20
N VAL A 10 0.83 0.90 -27.84
CA VAL A 10 1.61 0.40 -26.70
C VAL A 10 0.82 0.71 -25.44
N THR A 11 0.11 -0.29 -24.91
CA THR A 11 -0.48 -0.23 -23.58
C THR A 11 0.66 -0.18 -22.55
N VAL A 12 0.94 1.01 -22.03
CA VAL A 12 1.88 1.20 -20.93
C VAL A 12 1.26 0.58 -19.68
N THR A 13 1.63 -0.67 -19.40
CA THR A 13 1.40 -1.26 -18.08
C THR A 13 2.35 -0.59 -17.07
N SER A 14 1.89 -0.48 -15.82
CA SER A 14 2.62 0.10 -14.67
C SER A 14 4.08 -0.40 -14.53
N ASP A 15 4.37 -1.59 -15.06
CA ASP A 15 5.67 -2.27 -14.99
C ASP A 15 6.87 -1.52 -15.61
N PHE A 16 6.66 -0.43 -16.36
CA PHE A 16 7.75 0.32 -16.99
C PHE A 16 7.95 1.76 -16.50
N VAL A 17 7.14 2.22 -15.54
CA VAL A 17 7.37 3.55 -14.96
C VAL A 17 8.49 3.45 -13.94
N ARG A 18 9.64 4.05 -14.26
CA ARG A 18 10.76 4.12 -13.33
C ARG A 18 10.34 4.88 -12.08
N SER A 19 10.74 4.40 -10.90
CA SER A 19 10.34 4.97 -9.60
C SER A 19 10.64 6.47 -9.44
N TYR A 20 11.64 7.01 -10.15
CA TYR A 20 11.93 8.45 -10.16
C TYR A 20 10.81 9.29 -10.80
N VAL A 21 10.07 8.73 -11.75
CA VAL A 21 8.93 9.39 -12.40
C VAL A 21 7.77 9.50 -11.41
N ILE A 22 7.47 8.43 -10.67
CA ILE A 22 6.40 8.41 -9.65
C ILE A 22 6.70 9.38 -8.50
N THR A 23 7.98 9.44 -8.09
CA THR A 23 8.40 10.25 -6.95
C THR A 23 8.67 11.71 -7.31
N GLY A 24 8.84 12.03 -8.59
CA GLY A 24 9.18 13.38 -9.06
C GLY A 24 10.52 13.89 -8.52
N GLY A 25 11.45 12.98 -8.19
CA GLY A 25 12.75 13.31 -7.56
C GLY A 25 12.66 13.65 -6.07
N ARG A 26 11.50 13.46 -5.44
CA ARG A 26 11.32 13.70 -4.00
C ARG A 26 12.08 12.67 -3.17
N ARG A 27 12.59 13.12 -2.01
CA ARG A 27 13.23 12.24 -1.03
C ARG A 27 12.22 11.21 -0.52
N LEU A 28 12.62 9.95 -0.52
CA LEU A 28 11.79 8.87 -0.01
C LEU A 28 11.77 8.86 1.53
N PRO A 29 10.59 8.68 2.17
CA PRO A 29 10.49 8.51 3.61
C PRO A 29 11.17 7.24 4.10
N THR A 30 11.70 7.31 5.32
CA THR A 30 12.36 6.21 6.02
C THR A 30 11.36 5.37 6.81
N ALA A 31 11.85 4.30 7.46
CA ALA A 31 11.02 3.47 8.33
C ALA A 31 10.55 4.22 9.60
N ASP A 32 11.29 5.23 10.03
CA ASP A 32 10.95 6.05 11.21
C ASP A 32 9.82 7.04 10.89
N ASP A 33 9.72 7.48 9.63
CA ASP A 33 8.63 8.35 9.17
C ASP A 33 7.31 7.57 9.03
N LEU A 34 7.39 6.35 8.48
CA LEU A 34 6.23 5.49 8.28
C LEU A 34 6.63 4.00 8.29
N SER A 35 6.42 3.34 9.43
CA SER A 35 6.71 1.90 9.60
C SER A 35 5.93 1.05 8.59
N LEU A 36 6.55 -0.06 8.14
CA LEU A 36 5.91 -1.04 7.25
C LEU A 36 4.63 -1.64 7.84
N HIS A 37 4.56 -1.70 9.17
CA HIS A 37 3.45 -2.33 9.90
C HIS A 37 2.39 -1.30 10.32
N THR A 38 2.60 -0.01 10.00
CA THR A 38 1.58 1.03 10.20
C THR A 38 0.39 0.69 9.33
N LEU A 39 -0.81 0.71 9.93
CA LEU A 39 -2.06 0.46 9.21
C LEU A 39 -2.60 1.79 8.68
N VAL A 40 -3.07 1.77 7.44
CA VAL A 40 -3.68 2.91 6.74
C VAL A 40 -5.03 2.52 6.17
N THR A 41 -5.97 3.47 6.12
CA THR A 41 -7.28 3.34 5.49
C THR A 41 -7.72 4.70 4.97
N LEU A 42 -8.70 4.75 4.07
CA LEU A 42 -9.32 6.01 3.68
C LEU A 42 -9.99 6.70 4.88
N ALA A 43 -9.82 8.02 4.97
CA ALA A 43 -10.63 8.83 5.85
C ALA A 43 -12.09 8.86 5.35
N PRO A 44 -13.07 8.95 6.27
CA PRO A 44 -14.49 8.98 5.89
C PRO A 44 -14.81 10.21 5.04
N ASP A 45 -15.84 10.08 4.19
CA ASP A 45 -16.38 11.16 3.36
C ASP A 45 -15.34 11.85 2.47
N ARG A 46 -14.38 11.08 1.96
CA ARG A 46 -13.38 11.53 0.99
C ARG A 46 -13.64 10.95 -0.40
N GLU A 47 -13.35 11.77 -1.40
CA GLU A 47 -13.34 11.38 -2.81
C GLU A 47 -11.91 11.39 -3.36
N VAL A 48 -11.68 10.58 -4.40
CA VAL A 48 -10.40 10.54 -5.11
C VAL A 48 -10.06 11.95 -5.62
N PRO A 49 -8.86 12.48 -5.34
CA PRO A 49 -8.46 13.80 -5.84
C PRO A 49 -8.57 13.91 -7.36
N LEU A 50 -9.08 15.05 -7.84
CA LEU A 50 -9.10 15.36 -9.28
C LEU A 50 -7.65 15.38 -9.81
N GLY A 51 -7.41 14.65 -10.90
CA GLY A 51 -6.06 14.51 -11.47
C GLY A 51 -5.13 13.56 -10.70
N ALA A 52 -5.66 12.75 -9.78
CA ALA A 52 -4.88 11.71 -9.11
C ALA A 52 -4.12 10.83 -10.12
N SER A 53 -2.86 10.53 -9.79
CA SER A 53 -2.05 9.60 -10.57
C SER A 53 -2.66 8.19 -10.54
N PRO A 54 -2.29 7.31 -11.48
CA PRO A 54 -2.74 5.92 -11.46
C PRO A 54 -2.46 5.21 -10.13
N GLU A 55 -1.29 5.46 -9.53
CA GLU A 55 -0.89 4.88 -8.25
C GLU A 55 -1.77 5.39 -7.10
N VAL A 56 -2.08 6.69 -7.07
CA VAL A 56 -2.99 7.26 -6.06
C VAL A 56 -4.40 6.69 -6.19
N ARG A 57 -4.90 6.52 -7.42
CA ARG A 57 -6.21 5.89 -7.66
C ARG A 57 -6.21 4.42 -7.21
N ALA A 58 -5.15 3.68 -7.50
CA ALA A 58 -5.02 2.28 -7.08
C ALA A 58 -4.94 2.15 -5.54
N ILE A 59 -4.22 3.06 -4.85
CA ILE A 59 -4.24 3.15 -3.38
C ILE A 59 -5.66 3.42 -2.88
N TRP A 60 -6.40 4.30 -3.54
CA TRP A 60 -7.77 4.64 -3.14
C TRP A 60 -8.72 3.44 -3.22
N GLU A 61 -8.67 2.71 -4.33
CA GLU A 61 -9.46 1.48 -4.51
C GLU A 61 -9.08 0.42 -3.48
N LEU A 62 -7.78 0.22 -3.25
CA LEU A 62 -7.27 -0.79 -2.33
C LEU A 62 -7.61 -0.49 -0.86
N CYS A 63 -7.42 0.75 -0.41
CA CYS A 63 -7.69 1.17 0.97
C CYS A 63 -9.18 1.44 1.24
N GLY A 64 -10.05 1.41 0.23
CA GLY A 64 -11.50 1.51 0.40
C GLY A 64 -12.13 0.32 1.12
N GLY A 65 -11.46 -0.84 1.11
CA GLY A 65 -11.94 -2.06 1.78
C GLY A 65 -11.66 -2.13 3.30
N GLY A 66 -10.87 -1.19 3.83
CA GLY A 66 -10.51 -1.13 5.25
C GLY A 66 -9.01 -0.93 5.48
N TYR A 67 -8.55 -1.29 6.68
CA TYR A 67 -7.17 -1.11 7.07
C TYR A 67 -6.24 -2.11 6.41
N LEU A 68 -5.16 -1.60 5.80
CA LEU A 68 -4.03 -2.37 5.30
C LEU A 68 -2.73 -1.79 5.83
N SER A 69 -1.74 -2.63 6.04
CA SER A 69 -0.39 -2.17 6.36
C SER A 69 0.30 -1.54 5.14
N VAL A 70 1.28 -0.68 5.39
CA VAL A 70 2.12 -0.11 4.33
C VAL A 70 2.80 -1.20 3.50
N ALA A 71 3.20 -2.31 4.14
CA ALA A 71 3.75 -3.48 3.47
C ALA A 71 2.75 -4.12 2.50
N GLU A 72 1.51 -4.31 2.94
CA GLU A 72 0.44 -4.88 2.11
C GLU A 72 0.12 -3.96 0.93
N VAL A 73 0.00 -2.65 1.16
CA VAL A 73 -0.23 -1.68 0.06
C VAL A 73 0.90 -1.75 -0.98
N ALA A 74 2.16 -1.75 -0.53
CA ALA A 74 3.31 -1.84 -1.44
C ALA A 74 3.28 -3.15 -2.25
N ALA A 75 2.99 -4.28 -1.58
CA ALA A 75 2.96 -5.60 -2.21
C ALA A 75 1.81 -5.73 -3.22
N HIS A 76 0.59 -5.33 -2.85
CA HIS A 76 -0.59 -5.41 -3.73
C HIS A 76 -0.44 -4.56 -4.99
N LEU A 77 0.18 -3.38 -4.86
CA LEU A 77 0.38 -2.47 -5.98
C LEU A 77 1.71 -2.71 -6.71
N SER A 78 2.50 -3.70 -6.28
CA SER A 78 3.85 -3.97 -6.81
C SER A 78 4.75 -2.73 -6.82
N LEU A 79 4.56 -1.83 -5.84
CA LEU A 79 5.34 -0.60 -5.70
C LEU A 79 6.56 -0.84 -4.80
N PRO A 80 7.72 -0.23 -5.11
CA PRO A 80 8.82 -0.17 -4.15
C PRO A 80 8.34 0.48 -2.84
N VAL A 81 8.72 -0.10 -1.70
CA VAL A 81 8.26 0.34 -0.37
C VAL A 81 8.44 1.84 -0.14
N GLY A 82 9.56 2.43 -0.57
CA GLY A 82 9.80 3.87 -0.41
C GLY A 82 8.83 4.74 -1.21
N VAL A 83 8.42 4.28 -2.40
CA VAL A 83 7.41 4.96 -3.22
C VAL A 83 6.04 4.86 -2.57
N ALA A 84 5.64 3.66 -2.10
CA ALA A 84 4.40 3.48 -1.37
C ALA A 84 4.35 4.38 -0.12
N ARG A 85 5.43 4.42 0.67
CA ARG A 85 5.53 5.34 1.82
C ARG A 85 5.36 6.79 1.42
N LEU A 86 6.04 7.25 0.37
CA LEU A 86 5.93 8.63 -0.09
C LEU A 86 4.47 8.99 -0.41
N LEU A 87 3.80 8.18 -1.22
CA LEU A 87 2.41 8.43 -1.62
C LEU A 87 1.45 8.37 -0.43
N LEU A 88 1.62 7.39 0.47
CA LEU A 88 0.79 7.25 1.67
C LEU A 88 1.01 8.41 2.65
N THR A 89 2.24 8.88 2.81
CA THR A 89 2.55 10.07 3.61
C THR A 89 1.90 11.30 2.99
N ASP A 90 2.02 11.52 1.68
CA ASP A 90 1.37 12.66 1.01
C ASP A 90 -0.15 12.67 1.25
N LEU A 91 -0.81 11.52 1.04
CA LEU A 91 -2.25 11.39 1.23
C LEU A 91 -2.67 11.55 2.70
N PHE A 92 -1.84 11.10 3.63
CA PHE A 92 -2.07 11.32 5.07
C PHE A 92 -1.97 12.80 5.43
N GLU A 93 -0.94 13.51 4.97
CA GLU A 93 -0.76 14.95 5.22
C GLU A 93 -1.88 15.79 4.58
N GLN A 94 -2.45 15.33 3.47
CA GLN A 94 -3.63 15.94 2.82
C GLN A 94 -4.95 15.59 3.52
N GLY A 95 -4.94 14.72 4.54
CA GLY A 95 -6.13 14.31 5.28
C GLY A 95 -7.06 13.35 4.52
N HIS A 96 -6.52 12.65 3.51
CA HIS A 96 -7.22 11.61 2.76
C HIS A 96 -7.11 10.23 3.42
N LEU A 97 -6.06 9.99 4.20
CA LEU A 97 -5.87 8.74 4.92
C LEU A 97 -5.92 8.93 6.43
N LEU A 98 -6.39 7.89 7.12
CA LEU A 98 -6.16 7.69 8.54
C LEU A 98 -5.03 6.69 8.72
N ARG A 99 -4.20 6.90 9.74
CA ARG A 99 -3.15 5.95 10.14
C ARG A 99 -3.35 5.48 11.57
N ARG A 100 -3.05 4.20 11.81
CA ARG A 100 -2.89 3.63 13.14
C ARG A 100 -1.45 3.19 13.29
N ALA A 101 -0.84 3.56 14.42
CA ALA A 101 0.53 3.19 14.74
C ALA A 101 0.72 1.68 14.60
N ALA A 102 1.91 1.29 14.14
CA ALA A 102 2.28 -0.12 14.08
C ALA A 102 2.04 -0.78 15.46
N PRO A 103 1.47 -1.99 15.49
CA PRO A 103 1.34 -2.71 16.75
C PRO A 103 2.73 -2.88 17.38
N PRO A 104 2.80 -2.87 18.72
CA PRO A 104 4.07 -3.13 19.40
C PRO A 104 4.63 -4.47 18.94
N ARG A 105 5.96 -4.61 18.96
CA ARG A 105 6.58 -5.91 18.67
C ARG A 105 5.96 -6.97 19.58
N ALA A 106 5.56 -8.08 18.96
CA ALA A 106 5.09 -9.24 19.70
C ALA A 106 6.16 -9.65 20.72
N GLN A 107 5.73 -9.84 21.96
CA GLN A 107 6.59 -10.44 22.97
C GLN A 107 6.82 -11.90 22.59
N SER A 108 8.00 -12.44 22.88
CA SER A 108 8.23 -13.87 22.70
C SER A 108 7.32 -14.65 23.65
N VAL A 109 6.35 -15.36 23.10
CA VAL A 109 5.48 -16.27 23.85
C VAL A 109 5.99 -17.69 23.66
N ASP A 110 5.95 -18.50 24.72
CA ASP A 110 6.30 -19.92 24.64
C ASP A 110 5.42 -20.62 23.60
N ARG A 111 6.06 -21.36 22.69
CA ARG A 111 5.40 -22.12 21.63
C ARG A 111 4.32 -23.05 22.18
N GLY A 112 4.54 -23.68 23.34
CA GLY A 112 3.57 -24.58 23.96
C GLY A 112 2.28 -23.87 24.36
N ILE A 113 2.30 -22.55 24.59
CA ILE A 113 1.08 -21.76 24.81
C ILE A 113 0.32 -21.57 23.49
N ILE A 114 1.02 -21.25 22.40
CA ILE A 114 0.37 -21.09 21.08
C ILE A 114 -0.25 -22.40 20.61
N GLU A 115 0.42 -23.54 20.82
CA GLU A 115 -0.12 -24.86 20.49
C GLU A 115 -1.39 -25.18 21.28
N LYS A 116 -1.44 -24.83 22.58
CA LYS A 116 -2.65 -24.99 23.39
C LYS A 116 -3.81 -24.12 22.89
N VAL A 117 -3.53 -22.88 22.48
CA VAL A 117 -4.55 -21.99 21.92
C VAL A 117 -5.07 -22.54 20.59
N LEU A 118 -4.18 -23.01 19.71
CA LEU A 118 -4.55 -23.61 18.43
C LEU A 118 -5.46 -24.82 18.62
N HIS A 119 -5.05 -25.80 19.43
CA HIS A 119 -5.88 -26.97 19.75
C HIS A 119 -7.23 -26.56 20.35
N GLY A 120 -7.25 -25.52 21.20
CA GLY A 120 -8.49 -24.97 21.75
C GLY A 120 -9.42 -24.44 20.67
N LEU A 121 -8.91 -23.62 19.74
CA LEU A 121 -9.68 -23.06 18.63
C LEU A 121 -10.18 -24.16 17.67
N GLU A 122 -9.34 -25.13 17.34
CA GLU A 122 -9.72 -26.29 16.52
C GLU A 122 -10.82 -27.13 17.19
N SER A 123 -10.80 -27.30 18.50
CA SER A 123 -11.86 -28.05 19.20
C SER A 123 -13.21 -27.34 19.26
N LEU A 124 -13.23 -26.00 19.10
CA LEU A 124 -14.44 -25.18 19.17
C LEU A 124 -15.07 -24.94 17.79
N TYR A 125 -14.27 -24.96 16.73
CA TYR A 125 -14.67 -24.58 15.38
C TYR A 125 -14.29 -25.60 14.29
N GLY A 126 -13.60 -26.69 14.64
CA GLY A 126 -13.29 -27.83 13.77
C GLY A 126 -14.23 -28.99 14.00
#